data_AF-A0A916WHZ8-F1
#
_entry.id   AF-A0A916WHZ8-F1
#
_cell.length_a   1.000
_cell.length_b   1.000
_cell.length_c   1.000
_cell.angle_alpha   90.00
_cell.angle_beta   90.00
_cell.angle_gamma   90.00
#
_symmetry.space_group_name_H-M   'P 1'
#
loop_
_entity.id
_entity.type
_entity.pdbx_description
1 polymer ?
#
loop_
_entity_poly.entity_id
_entity_poly.type
_entity_poly.pdbx_seq_one_letter_code
_entity_poly.pdbx_strand_id
1 'polypeptide(L)'
;MRELSIAKKVTTAVEDAEVLDPVVDRVRGIVNAVVQPRGLRDLLHGVPVGHAVHPITVMLPIGAWVSSAILDFLPGSERASRALVGAGIAGVLPSVATGLTDWSELHEQQQRVGLVHAASNTVATVLYAASFVQRGRGRQTSGRMLGLAGLAVVGFSGYLGGHLAYRQAAAVNHAEDVPHRFPTGWRHLGALEEFAHNEPTQRTVDGVPLLVVRSGAGVDVLANTCSHLSGPLDEGELVVADGERCVVCPWHKSVFSLSTGDVIHGPATAPQPKFESRVTDGSIEVMLEGAG
;
A
#
# COMPACT_ATOMS: atom_id res chain seq x y z
N MET A 1 22.70 4.41 13.82
CA MET A 1 23.29 5.57 13.11
C MET A 1 22.40 6.79 13.35
N ARG A 2 22.96 7.98 13.58
CA ARG A 2 22.15 9.22 13.71
C ARG A 2 21.67 9.65 12.32
N GLU A 3 20.37 9.86 12.17
CA GLU A 3 19.80 10.41 10.92
C GLU A 3 20.40 11.78 10.62
N LEU A 4 20.58 12.08 9.33
CA LEU A 4 20.97 13.41 8.88
C LEU A 4 19.87 14.40 9.30
N SER A 5 20.23 15.37 10.15
CA SER A 5 19.26 16.27 10.79
C SER A 5 18.41 17.06 9.78
N ILE A 6 18.97 17.35 8.60
CA ILE A 6 18.27 18.05 7.52
C ILE A 6 17.18 17.17 6.91
N ALA A 7 17.48 15.90 6.63
CA ALA A 7 16.53 14.98 6.00
C ALA A 7 15.29 14.79 6.90
N LYS A 8 15.52 14.56 8.20
CA LYS A 8 14.45 14.47 9.20
C LYS A 8 13.61 15.75 9.28
N LYS A 9 14.26 16.92 9.30
CA LYS A 9 13.55 18.21 9.33
C LYS A 9 12.65 18.39 8.11
N VAL A 10 13.13 18.01 6.93
CA VAL A 10 12.36 18.12 5.69
C VAL A 10 11.15 17.18 5.72
N THR A 11 11.32 15.91 6.08
CA THR A 11 10.19 14.97 6.09
C THR A 11 9.14 15.36 7.14
N THR A 12 9.55 15.67 8.38
CA THR A 12 8.62 16.13 9.42
C THR A 12 7.89 17.41 9.02
N ALA A 13 8.59 18.38 8.40
CA ALA A 13 7.93 19.60 7.92
C ALA A 13 6.87 19.34 6.84
N VAL A 14 7.04 18.29 6.02
CA VAL A 14 6.04 17.91 5.01
C VAL A 14 4.89 17.11 5.64
N GLU A 15 5.17 16.23 6.60
CA GLU A 15 4.15 15.48 7.36
C GLU A 15 3.16 16.42 8.06
N ASP A 16 3.67 17.51 8.63
CA ASP A 16 2.89 18.48 9.40
C ASP A 16 2.35 19.64 8.54
N ALA A 17 2.49 19.58 7.21
CA ALA A 17 2.11 20.65 6.30
C ALA A 17 0.59 20.67 6.01
N GLU A 18 -0.23 21.03 7.00
CA GLU A 18 -1.70 21.16 6.89
C GLU A 18 -2.15 22.10 5.77
N VAL A 19 -1.30 23.04 5.35
CA VAL A 19 -1.54 23.91 4.18
C VAL A 19 -1.76 23.13 2.87
N LEU A 20 -1.33 21.87 2.81
CA LEU A 20 -1.53 20.99 1.66
C LEU A 20 -2.90 20.31 1.65
N ASP A 21 -3.62 20.28 2.76
CA ASP A 21 -4.86 19.50 2.92
C ASP A 21 -5.95 19.86 1.90
N PRO A 22 -6.19 21.15 1.56
CA PRO A 22 -7.17 21.48 0.51
C PRO A 22 -6.84 20.88 -0.86
N VAL A 23 -5.55 20.72 -1.16
CA VAL A 23 -5.09 20.11 -2.41
C VAL A 23 -5.21 18.59 -2.32
N VAL A 24 -4.82 18.01 -1.18
CA VAL A 24 -4.99 16.57 -0.89
C VAL A 24 -6.45 16.17 -1.06
N ASP A 25 -7.38 16.86 -0.40
CA ASP A 25 -8.81 16.56 -0.46
C ASP A 25 -9.35 16.65 -1.88
N ARG A 26 -8.94 17.66 -2.63
CA ARG A 26 -9.36 17.83 -4.02
C ARG A 26 -8.87 16.70 -4.91
N VAL A 27 -7.59 16.34 -4.81
CA VAL A 27 -7.01 15.26 -5.64
C VAL A 27 -7.60 13.92 -5.23
N ARG A 28 -7.73 13.65 -3.93
CA ARG A 28 -8.38 12.44 -3.38
C ARG A 28 -9.81 12.29 -3.87
N GLY A 29 -10.59 13.37 -3.83
CA GLY A 29 -11.97 13.39 -4.34
C GLY A 29 -12.05 13.05 -5.84
N ILE A 30 -11.11 13.56 -6.65
CA ILE A 30 -11.02 13.22 -8.08
C ILE A 30 -10.66 11.75 -8.28
N VAL A 31 -9.64 11.24 -7.58
CA VAL A 31 -9.23 9.83 -7.66
C VAL A 31 -10.40 8.93 -7.32
N ASN A 32 -11.08 9.20 -6.20
CA ASN A 32 -12.24 8.42 -5.79
C ASN A 32 -13.34 8.47 -6.84
N ALA A 33 -13.63 9.63 -7.43
CA ALA A 33 -14.65 9.77 -8.48
C ALA A 33 -14.29 9.05 -9.80
N VAL A 34 -13.00 8.97 -10.16
CA VAL A 34 -12.53 8.34 -11.40
C VAL A 34 -12.37 6.82 -11.24
N VAL A 35 -11.77 6.38 -10.14
CA VAL A 35 -11.48 4.98 -9.85
C VAL A 35 -12.62 4.40 -9.00
N GLN A 36 -13.84 4.47 -9.52
CA GLN A 36 -15.06 3.97 -8.87
C GLN A 36 -15.26 2.45 -9.02
N PRO A 37 -15.07 1.84 -10.22
CA PRO A 37 -15.40 0.44 -10.39
C PRO A 37 -14.56 -0.45 -9.49
N ARG A 38 -15.21 -1.30 -8.67
CA ARG A 38 -14.54 -2.13 -7.66
C ARG A 38 -13.42 -2.99 -8.22
N GLY A 39 -13.68 -3.69 -9.34
CA GLY A 39 -12.66 -4.51 -9.99
C GLY A 39 -11.47 -3.72 -10.53
N LEU A 40 -11.67 -2.45 -10.91
CA LEU A 40 -10.55 -1.56 -11.30
C LEU A 40 -9.75 -1.13 -10.08
N ARG A 41 -10.41 -0.79 -8.96
CA ARG A 41 -9.73 -0.48 -7.68
C ARG A 41 -8.91 -1.67 -7.21
N ASP A 42 -9.51 -2.86 -7.18
CA ASP A 42 -8.85 -4.10 -6.77
C ASP A 42 -7.61 -4.39 -7.63
N LEU A 43 -7.71 -4.20 -8.95
CA LEU A 43 -6.57 -4.35 -9.86
C LEU A 43 -5.45 -3.34 -9.59
N LEU A 44 -5.80 -2.06 -9.38
CA LEU A 44 -4.82 -0.99 -9.19
C LEU A 44 -4.12 -1.07 -7.83
N HIS A 45 -4.83 -1.49 -6.78
CA HIS A 45 -4.23 -1.83 -5.49
C HIS A 45 -3.38 -3.10 -5.57
N GLY A 46 -3.76 -4.06 -6.43
CA GLY A 46 -3.02 -5.32 -6.61
C GLY A 46 -3.58 -6.49 -5.82
N VAL A 47 -4.87 -6.45 -5.48
CA VAL A 47 -5.60 -7.53 -4.81
C VAL A 47 -5.39 -8.88 -5.53
N PRO A 48 -5.52 -9.00 -6.88
CA PRO A 48 -5.32 -10.28 -7.55
C PRO A 48 -3.88 -10.81 -7.50
N VAL A 49 -2.91 -9.94 -7.23
CA VAL A 49 -1.47 -10.28 -7.14
C VAL A 49 -1.07 -10.57 -5.68
N GLY A 50 -1.91 -10.19 -4.70
CA GLY A 50 -1.59 -10.23 -3.28
C GLY A 50 -0.55 -9.20 -2.83
N HIS A 51 -0.16 -8.27 -3.71
CA HIS A 51 0.90 -7.29 -3.46
C HIS A 51 0.55 -5.95 -4.10
N ALA A 52 0.94 -4.86 -3.44
CA ALA A 52 0.89 -3.53 -4.03
C ALA A 52 1.57 -3.51 -5.41
N VAL A 53 0.87 -3.05 -6.45
CA VAL A 53 1.42 -3.02 -7.81
C VAL A 53 2.29 -1.79 -8.05
N HIS A 54 2.11 -0.71 -7.28
CA HIS A 54 2.87 0.52 -7.47
C HIS A 54 4.41 0.29 -7.47
N PRO A 55 5.01 -0.44 -6.50
CA PRO A 55 6.43 -0.79 -6.55
C PRO A 55 6.88 -1.54 -7.81
N ILE A 56 5.99 -2.35 -8.40
CA ILE A 56 6.28 -3.09 -9.64
C ILE A 56 6.28 -2.13 -10.83
N THR A 57 5.27 -1.27 -10.93
CA THR A 57 5.12 -0.36 -12.08
C THR A 57 6.25 0.67 -12.18
N VAL A 58 6.79 1.14 -11.05
CA VAL A 58 7.86 2.15 -11.05
C VAL A 58 9.22 1.60 -11.48
N MET A 59 9.38 0.27 -11.56
CA MET A 59 10.65 -0.34 -12.02
C MET A 59 11.00 0.10 -13.44
N LEU A 60 10.00 0.21 -14.34
CA LEU A 60 10.22 0.62 -15.72
C LEU A 60 10.74 2.06 -15.85
N PRO A 61 10.06 3.10 -15.33
CA PRO A 61 10.55 4.47 -15.44
C PRO A 61 11.91 4.65 -14.76
N ILE A 62 12.10 4.10 -13.54
CA ILE A 62 13.37 4.24 -12.82
C ILE A 62 14.51 3.55 -13.57
N GLY A 63 14.32 2.29 -13.96
CA GLY A 63 15.34 1.51 -14.67
C GLY A 63 15.70 2.16 -16.00
N ALA A 64 14.71 2.57 -16.79
CA ALA A 64 14.95 3.19 -18.09
C ALA A 64 15.70 4.53 -17.95
N TRP A 65 15.33 5.36 -16.99
CA TRP A 65 15.96 6.66 -16.78
C TRP A 65 17.37 6.58 -16.23
N VAL A 66 17.64 5.68 -15.27
CA VAL A 66 19.00 5.37 -14.80
C VAL A 66 19.86 4.84 -15.95
N SER A 67 19.36 3.88 -16.72
CA SER A 67 20.09 3.34 -17.87
C SER A 67 20.35 4.41 -18.94
N SER A 68 19.40 5.32 -19.21
CA SER A 68 19.61 6.42 -20.15
C SER A 68 20.75 7.35 -19.70
N ALA A 69 20.86 7.60 -18.40
CA ALA A 69 21.91 8.44 -17.84
C ALA A 69 23.29 7.76 -17.95
N ILE A 70 23.38 6.44 -17.77
CA ILE A 70 24.61 5.68 -18.01
C ILE A 70 25.01 5.79 -19.49
N LEU A 71 24.05 5.56 -20.40
CA LEU A 71 24.31 5.64 -21.83
C LEU A 71 24.76 7.04 -22.27
N ASP A 72 24.31 8.11 -21.61
CA ASP A 72 24.74 9.48 -21.95
C ASP A 72 26.26 9.72 -21.85
N PHE A 73 26.98 8.88 -21.13
CA PHE A 73 28.43 8.90 -21.02
C PHE A 73 29.14 7.94 -21.99
N LEU A 74 28.39 7.13 -22.74
CA LEU A 74 28.92 6.18 -23.72
C LEU A 74 28.77 6.75 -25.14
N PRO A 75 29.87 6.92 -25.90
CA PRO A 75 29.82 7.41 -27.28
C PRO A 75 28.95 6.51 -28.18
N GLY A 76 28.13 7.13 -29.04
CA GLY A 76 27.34 6.41 -30.07
C GLY A 76 26.04 5.78 -29.56
N SER A 77 25.67 6.01 -28.31
CA SER A 77 24.49 5.42 -27.67
C SER A 77 23.23 6.31 -27.74
N GLU A 78 23.26 7.43 -28.47
CA GLU A 78 22.25 8.49 -28.40
C GLU A 78 20.84 7.99 -28.72
N ARG A 79 20.72 7.07 -29.69
CA ARG A 79 19.44 6.46 -30.07
C ARG A 79 18.88 5.58 -28.94
N ALA A 80 19.72 4.77 -28.32
CA ALA A 80 19.34 3.90 -27.22
C ALA A 80 18.97 4.71 -25.97
N SER A 81 19.76 5.73 -25.62
CA SER A 81 19.44 6.66 -24.53
C SER A 81 18.09 7.33 -24.74
N ARG A 82 17.81 7.85 -25.95
CA ARG A 82 16.50 8.45 -26.27
C ARG A 82 15.35 7.44 -26.19
N ALA A 83 15.56 6.21 -26.66
CA ALA A 83 14.55 5.15 -26.58
C ALA A 83 14.19 4.83 -25.12
N LEU A 84 15.19 4.74 -24.23
CA LEU A 84 14.98 4.52 -22.80
C LEU A 84 14.28 5.71 -22.12
N VAL A 85 14.63 6.95 -22.47
CA VAL A 85 13.88 8.12 -21.99
C VAL A 85 12.40 8.01 -22.37
N GLY A 86 12.11 7.64 -23.63
CA GLY A 86 10.75 7.45 -24.12
C GLY A 86 10.02 6.30 -23.42
N ALA A 87 10.69 5.16 -23.22
CA ALA A 87 10.15 4.02 -22.50
C ALA A 87 9.81 4.37 -21.04
N GLY A 88 10.67 5.14 -20.38
CA GLY A 88 10.41 5.61 -19.02
C GLY A 88 9.20 6.54 -18.95
N ILE A 89 9.06 7.49 -19.90
CA ILE A 89 7.86 8.35 -20.00
C ILE A 89 6.59 7.52 -20.18
N ALA A 90 6.62 6.50 -21.05
CA ALA A 90 5.48 5.61 -21.25
C ALA A 90 5.12 4.84 -19.97
N GLY A 91 6.13 4.43 -19.21
CA GLY A 91 5.97 3.74 -17.93
C GLY A 91 5.39 4.60 -16.80
N VAL A 92 5.35 5.94 -16.92
CA VAL A 92 4.78 6.82 -15.89
C VAL A 92 3.29 6.60 -15.68
N LEU A 93 2.53 6.32 -16.75
CA LEU A 93 1.07 6.18 -16.68
C LEU A 93 0.60 5.09 -15.69
N PRO A 94 1.06 3.83 -15.78
CA PRO A 94 0.67 2.81 -14.80
C PRO A 94 1.17 3.14 -13.39
N SER A 95 2.33 3.78 -13.24
CA SER A 95 2.84 4.20 -11.92
C SER A 95 1.98 5.28 -11.26
N VAL A 96 1.50 6.25 -12.03
CA VAL A 96 0.58 7.29 -11.53
C VAL A 96 -0.78 6.67 -11.18
N ALA A 97 -1.31 5.79 -12.03
CA ALA A 97 -2.61 5.16 -11.78
C ALA A 97 -2.61 4.33 -10.49
N THR A 98 -1.64 3.43 -10.33
CA THR A 98 -1.49 2.62 -9.11
C THR A 98 -1.18 3.49 -7.89
N GLY A 99 -0.21 4.38 -7.99
CA GLY A 99 0.24 5.21 -6.86
C GLY A 99 -0.82 6.19 -6.34
N LEU A 100 -1.60 6.81 -7.23
CA LEU A 100 -2.71 7.68 -6.80
C LEU A 100 -3.84 6.90 -6.15
N THR A 101 -4.11 5.68 -6.62
CA THR A 101 -5.14 4.81 -6.05
C THR A 101 -4.76 4.42 -4.61
N ASP A 102 -3.53 3.93 -4.39
CA ASP A 102 -3.02 3.62 -3.04
C ASP A 102 -2.99 4.87 -2.15
N TRP A 103 -2.47 5.99 -2.66
CA TRP A 103 -2.37 7.25 -1.93
C TRP A 103 -3.73 7.77 -1.41
N SER A 104 -4.81 7.56 -2.17
CA SER A 104 -6.14 8.05 -1.80
C SER A 104 -6.70 7.43 -0.52
N GLU A 105 -6.17 6.27 -0.10
CA GLU A 105 -6.59 5.51 1.08
C GLU A 105 -5.64 5.68 2.28
N LEU A 106 -4.58 6.49 2.15
CA LEU A 106 -3.60 6.72 3.22
C LEU A 106 -4.08 7.74 4.27
N HIS A 107 -3.44 7.74 5.44
CA HIS A 107 -3.65 8.75 6.49
C HIS A 107 -3.14 10.13 6.05
N GLU A 108 -3.62 11.20 6.68
CA GLU A 108 -3.34 12.60 6.29
C GLU A 108 -1.84 12.92 6.21
N GLN A 109 -1.03 12.51 7.19
CA GLN A 109 0.42 12.75 7.18
C GLN A 109 1.11 12.04 6.02
N GLN A 110 0.69 10.82 5.70
CA GLN A 110 1.17 10.06 4.54
C GLN A 110 0.70 10.74 3.24
N GLN A 111 -0.53 11.24 3.19
CA GLN A 111 -1.07 11.91 2.00
C GLN A 111 -0.31 13.20 1.67
N ARG A 112 0.08 13.99 2.67
CA ARG A 112 0.89 15.20 2.47
C ARG A 112 2.25 14.88 1.85
N VAL A 113 2.96 13.88 2.39
CA VAL A 113 4.24 13.40 1.82
C VAL A 113 4.03 12.85 0.41
N GLY A 114 2.97 12.07 0.21
CA GLY A 114 2.61 11.51 -1.10
C GLY A 114 2.31 12.57 -2.16
N LEU A 115 1.69 13.69 -1.78
CA LEU A 115 1.45 14.81 -2.69
C LEU A 115 2.76 15.46 -3.15
N VAL A 116 3.71 15.69 -2.24
CA VAL A 116 5.04 16.24 -2.59
C VAL A 116 5.85 15.25 -3.44
N HIS A 117 5.75 13.95 -3.15
CA HIS A 117 6.32 12.87 -3.96
C HIS A 117 5.74 12.89 -5.39
N ALA A 118 4.42 12.95 -5.53
CA ALA A 118 3.74 13.00 -6.83
C ALA A 118 4.10 14.28 -7.62
N ALA A 119 4.17 15.43 -6.94
CA ALA A 119 4.58 16.70 -7.55
C ALA A 119 6.04 16.66 -8.05
N SER A 120 6.94 16.09 -7.25
CA SER A 120 8.35 15.89 -7.63
C SER A 120 8.48 14.99 -8.86
N ASN A 121 7.75 13.87 -8.89
CA ASN A 121 7.73 13.00 -10.06
C ASN A 121 7.10 13.65 -11.30
N THR A 122 6.13 14.56 -11.11
CA THR A 122 5.57 15.35 -12.22
C THR A 122 6.63 16.28 -12.82
N VAL A 123 7.41 16.98 -11.98
CA VAL A 123 8.55 17.81 -12.43
C VAL A 123 9.59 16.97 -13.16
N ALA A 124 9.97 15.80 -12.61
CA ALA A 124 10.90 14.89 -13.27
C ALA A 124 10.39 14.42 -14.64
N THR A 125 9.11 14.07 -14.74
CA THR A 125 8.48 13.63 -16.00
C THR A 125 8.51 14.75 -17.04
N VAL A 126 8.23 16.00 -16.65
CA VAL A 126 8.35 17.17 -17.55
C VAL A 126 9.79 17.37 -18.03
N LEU A 127 10.77 17.24 -17.14
CA LEU A 127 12.19 17.32 -17.49
C LEU A 127 12.59 16.22 -18.49
N TYR A 128 12.14 14.99 -18.29
CA TYR A 128 12.38 13.89 -19.21
C TYR A 128 11.65 14.05 -20.55
N ALA A 129 10.43 14.59 -20.56
CA ALA A 129 9.72 14.93 -21.79
C ALA A 129 10.48 16.00 -22.58
N ALA A 130 10.97 17.05 -21.90
CA ALA A 130 11.82 18.06 -22.52
C ALA A 130 13.15 17.46 -23.02
N SER A 131 13.76 16.55 -22.25
CA SER A 131 14.96 15.80 -22.66
C SER A 131 14.70 15.01 -23.95
N PHE A 132 13.59 14.26 -24.02
CA PHE A 132 13.18 13.49 -25.19
C PHE A 132 13.07 14.36 -26.45
N VAL A 133 12.42 15.53 -26.31
CA VAL A 133 12.25 16.49 -27.41
C VAL A 133 13.60 17.08 -27.85
N GLN A 134 14.47 17.50 -26.92
CA GLN A 134 15.78 18.06 -27.26
C GLN A 134 16.69 17.03 -27.97
N ARG A 135 16.70 15.78 -27.49
CA ARG A 135 17.41 14.67 -28.15
C ARG A 135 16.88 14.43 -29.56
N GLY A 136 15.56 14.53 -29.74
CA GLY A 136 14.92 14.41 -31.05
C GLY A 136 15.25 15.54 -32.03
N ARG A 137 15.55 16.73 -31.51
CA ARG A 137 16.03 17.89 -32.29
C ARG A 137 17.54 17.89 -32.53
N GLY A 138 18.25 16.82 -32.18
CA GLY A 138 19.70 16.73 -32.30
C GLY A 138 20.49 17.51 -31.25
N ARG A 139 19.82 18.14 -30.27
CA ARG A 139 20.46 18.94 -29.21
C ARG A 139 20.86 18.05 -28.04
N GLN A 140 21.84 17.17 -28.28
CA GLN A 140 22.22 16.11 -27.32
C GLN A 140 22.63 16.65 -25.95
N THR A 141 23.50 17.66 -25.89
CA THR A 141 23.96 18.23 -24.60
C THR A 141 22.80 18.74 -23.74
N SER A 142 21.87 19.50 -24.34
CA SER A 142 20.68 19.98 -23.62
C SER A 142 19.81 18.82 -23.15
N GLY A 143 19.60 17.81 -24.00
CA GLY A 143 18.87 16.59 -23.62
C GLY A 143 19.50 15.85 -22.44
N ARG A 144 20.83 15.70 -22.44
CA ARG A 144 21.58 15.08 -21.33
C ARG A 144 21.43 15.85 -20.03
N MET A 145 21.61 17.18 -20.06
CA MET A 145 21.47 18.02 -18.87
C MET A 145 20.07 17.96 -18.26
N LEU A 146 19.03 17.99 -19.10
CA LEU A 146 17.64 17.82 -18.63
C LEU A 146 17.39 16.43 -18.05
N GLY A 147 17.96 15.39 -18.67
CA GLY A 147 17.86 14.01 -18.17
C GLY A 147 18.54 13.84 -16.81
N LEU A 148 19.74 14.39 -16.63
CA LEU A 148 20.45 14.37 -15.33
C LEU A 148 19.71 15.17 -14.25
N ALA A 149 19.15 16.34 -14.61
CA ALA A 149 18.31 17.11 -13.69
C ALA A 149 17.05 16.31 -13.30
N GLY A 150 16.39 15.68 -14.27
CA GLY A 150 15.25 14.78 -14.02
C GLY A 150 15.62 13.63 -13.10
N LEU A 151 16.77 12.99 -13.31
CA LEU A 151 17.26 11.90 -12.47
C LEU A 151 17.53 12.35 -11.03
N ALA A 152 18.06 13.56 -10.84
CA ALA A 152 18.26 14.12 -9.50
C ALA A 152 16.92 14.34 -8.77
N VAL A 153 15.91 14.83 -9.48
CA VAL A 153 14.55 14.98 -8.92
C VAL A 153 13.91 13.62 -8.61
N VAL A 154 14.11 12.61 -9.47
CA VAL A 154 13.70 11.22 -9.21
C VAL A 154 14.38 10.67 -7.96
N GLY A 155 15.67 10.95 -7.74
CA GLY A 155 16.38 10.56 -6.53
C GLY A 155 15.77 11.15 -5.26
N PHE A 156 15.47 12.46 -5.27
CA PHE A 156 14.76 13.12 -4.17
C PHE A 156 13.35 12.54 -3.95
N SER A 157 12.60 12.33 -5.03
CA SER A 157 11.27 11.74 -4.95
C SER A 157 11.31 10.29 -4.44
N GLY A 158 12.31 9.51 -4.85
CA GLY A 158 12.55 8.15 -4.39
C GLY A 158 12.86 8.08 -2.90
N TYR A 159 13.56 9.09 -2.35
CA TYR A 159 13.72 9.24 -0.90
C TYR A 159 12.37 9.43 -0.19
N LEU A 160 11.48 10.30 -0.71
CA LEU A 160 10.14 10.48 -0.15
C LEU A 160 9.27 9.21 -0.26
N GLY A 161 9.37 8.48 -1.38
CA GLY A 161 8.68 7.20 -1.56
C GLY A 161 9.19 6.13 -0.58
N GLY A 162 10.50 6.08 -0.34
CA GLY A 162 11.08 5.22 0.69
C GLY A 162 10.66 5.61 2.10
N HIS A 163 10.51 6.91 2.38
CA HIS A 163 9.97 7.38 3.66
C HIS A 163 8.51 6.92 3.86
N LEU A 164 7.66 7.07 2.85
CA LEU A 164 6.29 6.55 2.86
C LEU A 164 6.24 5.05 3.16
N ALA A 165 6.94 4.24 2.36
CA ALA A 165 6.88 2.79 2.46
C ALA A 165 7.53 2.24 3.73
N TYR A 166 8.76 2.68 4.05
CA TYR A 166 9.58 2.04 5.08
C TYR A 166 9.55 2.74 6.43
N ARG A 167 9.16 4.02 6.51
CA ARG A 167 9.05 4.75 7.78
C ARG A 167 7.61 4.94 8.23
N GLN A 168 6.74 5.27 7.28
CA GLN A 168 5.33 5.47 7.57
C GLN A 168 4.47 4.24 7.29
N ALA A 169 5.07 3.12 6.84
CA ALA A 169 4.36 1.87 6.58
C ALA A 169 3.20 2.02 5.57
N ALA A 170 3.36 2.87 4.55
CA ALA A 170 2.37 2.98 3.48
C ALA A 170 2.41 1.71 2.60
N ALA A 171 1.24 1.10 2.38
CA ALA A 171 1.04 -0.09 1.54
C ALA A 171 1.85 -1.34 1.98
N VAL A 172 2.09 -1.50 3.30
CA VAL A 172 2.70 -2.71 3.89
C VAL A 172 1.66 -3.53 4.67
N ASN A 173 1.96 -4.79 4.99
CA ASN A 173 1.09 -5.62 5.82
C ASN A 173 1.18 -5.21 7.30
N HIS A 174 0.09 -4.71 7.85
CA HIS A 174 -0.04 -4.31 9.26
C HIS A 174 -0.42 -5.46 10.23
N ALA A 175 -0.53 -6.69 9.72
CA ALA A 175 -0.81 -7.88 10.51
C ALA A 175 0.34 -8.91 10.49
N GLU A 176 1.47 -8.57 9.85
CA GLU A 176 2.62 -9.48 9.69
C GLU A 176 3.30 -9.86 11.00
N ASP A 177 3.16 -9.03 12.05
CA ASP A 177 3.76 -9.34 13.35
C ASP A 177 2.98 -10.41 14.13
N VAL A 178 1.72 -10.71 13.75
CA VAL A 178 0.85 -11.62 14.50
C VAL A 178 1.41 -13.05 14.60
N PRO A 179 1.85 -13.71 13.51
CA PRO A 179 2.45 -15.05 13.60
C PRO A 179 3.68 -15.12 14.52
N HIS A 180 4.45 -14.04 14.60
CA HIS A 180 5.67 -13.96 15.39
C HIS A 180 5.45 -13.57 16.86
N ARG A 181 4.24 -13.10 17.20
CA ARG A 181 3.88 -12.68 18.56
C ARG A 181 2.92 -13.63 19.24
N PHE A 182 2.11 -14.35 18.47
CA PHE A 182 1.20 -15.34 19.02
C PHE A 182 1.97 -16.62 19.40
N PRO A 183 1.70 -17.23 20.56
CA PRO A 183 2.39 -18.45 20.98
C PRO A 183 1.95 -19.67 20.16
N THR A 184 2.81 -20.69 20.09
CA THR A 184 2.44 -22.00 19.54
C THR A 184 1.38 -22.71 20.37
N GLY A 185 0.53 -23.51 19.71
CA GLY A 185 -0.45 -24.38 20.33
C GLY A 185 -1.79 -23.71 20.66
N TRP A 186 -2.69 -24.49 21.25
CA TRP A 186 -4.06 -24.07 21.58
C TRP A 186 -4.10 -23.12 22.77
N ARG A 187 -4.86 -22.03 22.63
CA ARG A 187 -5.05 -20.98 23.63
C ARG A 187 -6.53 -20.81 23.93
N HIS A 188 -6.86 -20.60 25.20
CA HIS A 188 -8.24 -20.38 25.61
C HIS A 188 -8.74 -18.99 25.15
N LEU A 189 -9.88 -18.97 24.45
CA LEU A 189 -10.51 -17.73 23.95
C LEU A 189 -11.62 -17.22 24.89
N GLY A 190 -12.43 -18.13 25.44
CA GLY A 190 -13.63 -17.79 26.22
C GLY A 190 -14.73 -18.85 26.06
N ALA A 191 -15.82 -18.75 26.82
CA ALA A 191 -16.98 -19.62 26.63
C ALA A 191 -17.78 -19.23 25.37
N LEU A 192 -18.35 -20.21 24.66
CA LEU A 192 -19.13 -19.99 23.43
C LEU A 192 -20.32 -19.03 23.65
N GLU A 193 -20.92 -19.09 24.84
CA GLU A 193 -22.08 -18.27 25.20
C GLU A 193 -21.75 -16.79 25.41
N GLU A 194 -20.47 -16.45 25.63
CA GLU A 194 -20.02 -15.05 25.72
C GLU A 194 -20.12 -14.30 24.39
N PHE A 195 -20.17 -15.03 23.28
CA PHE A 195 -20.21 -14.45 21.94
C PHE A 195 -21.62 -14.53 21.37
N ALA A 196 -22.19 -13.37 21.04
CA ALA A 196 -23.49 -13.27 20.41
C ALA A 196 -23.42 -13.76 18.95
N HIS A 197 -24.53 -14.34 18.47
CA HIS A 197 -24.58 -14.91 17.13
C HIS A 197 -24.52 -13.82 16.06
N ASN A 198 -23.60 -13.97 15.08
CA ASN A 198 -23.35 -13.02 14.00
C ASN A 198 -23.04 -11.58 14.47
N GLU A 199 -22.45 -11.44 15.66
CA GLU A 199 -21.96 -10.16 16.15
C GLU A 199 -20.43 -10.20 16.16
N PRO A 200 -19.74 -9.28 15.45
CA PRO A 200 -18.31 -9.11 15.60
C PRO A 200 -17.95 -8.73 17.03
N THR A 201 -17.00 -9.43 17.64
CA THR A 201 -16.56 -9.14 19.00
C THR A 201 -15.04 -9.22 19.08
N GLN A 202 -14.43 -8.25 19.74
CA GLN A 202 -13.00 -8.27 20.02
C GLN A 202 -12.69 -9.10 21.28
N ARG A 203 -11.64 -9.93 21.19
CA ARG A 203 -11.03 -10.59 22.36
C ARG A 203 -9.52 -10.54 22.27
N THR A 204 -8.86 -10.18 23.36
CA THR A 204 -7.39 -10.22 23.43
C THR A 204 -6.92 -11.56 23.99
N VAL A 205 -6.05 -12.25 23.26
CA VAL A 205 -5.41 -13.50 23.67
C VAL A 205 -3.89 -13.32 23.53
N ASP A 206 -3.16 -13.52 24.62
CA ASP A 206 -1.70 -13.34 24.66
C ASP A 206 -1.20 -12.00 24.09
N GLY A 207 -1.98 -10.94 24.31
CA GLY A 207 -1.67 -9.59 23.83
C GLY A 207 -1.97 -9.33 22.35
N VAL A 208 -2.51 -10.30 21.62
CA VAL A 208 -2.99 -10.14 20.24
C VAL A 208 -4.51 -9.92 20.25
N PRO A 209 -5.03 -8.82 19.68
CA PRO A 209 -6.46 -8.61 19.55
C PRO A 209 -7.00 -9.48 18.40
N LEU A 210 -8.06 -10.24 18.69
CA LEU A 210 -8.72 -11.14 17.75
C LEU A 210 -10.15 -10.67 17.48
N LEU A 211 -10.55 -10.67 16.22
CA LEU A 211 -11.95 -10.60 15.81
C LEU A 211 -12.54 -12.00 15.98
N VAL A 212 -13.66 -12.08 16.69
CA VAL A 212 -14.43 -13.32 16.91
C VAL A 212 -15.83 -13.11 16.37
N VAL A 213 -16.29 -14.01 15.50
CA VAL A 213 -17.66 -14.01 14.98
C VAL A 213 -18.28 -15.37 15.20
N ARG A 214 -19.32 -15.46 16.05
CA ARG A 214 -20.00 -16.73 16.31
C ARG A 214 -20.94 -17.13 15.17
N SER A 215 -20.73 -18.34 14.66
CA SER A 215 -21.51 -18.96 13.59
C SER A 215 -22.05 -20.34 14.03
N GLY A 216 -23.32 -20.38 14.42
CA GLY A 216 -23.96 -21.60 14.91
C GLY A 216 -23.28 -22.15 16.17
N ALA A 217 -22.67 -23.34 16.03
CA ALA A 217 -21.99 -24.05 17.11
C ALA A 217 -20.48 -23.74 17.23
N GLY A 218 -19.94 -22.88 16.36
CA GLY A 218 -18.52 -22.52 16.36
C GLY A 218 -18.30 -21.02 16.23
N VAL A 219 -17.03 -20.65 15.99
CA VAL A 219 -16.60 -19.27 15.79
C VAL A 219 -15.61 -19.16 14.64
N ASP A 220 -15.70 -18.07 13.89
CA ASP A 220 -14.69 -17.63 12.96
C ASP A 220 -13.79 -16.61 13.66
N VAL A 221 -12.47 -16.86 13.68
CA VAL A 221 -11.51 -16.00 14.37
C VAL A 221 -10.41 -15.49 13.44
N LEU A 222 -10.23 -14.17 13.35
CA LEU A 222 -9.18 -13.50 12.58
C LEU A 222 -8.35 -12.60 13.51
N ALA A 223 -7.15 -12.21 13.11
CA ALA A 223 -6.50 -11.04 13.72
C ALA A 223 -7.40 -9.81 13.55
N ASN A 224 -7.59 -9.04 14.63
CA ASN A 224 -8.52 -7.90 14.63
C ASN A 224 -7.97 -6.68 13.88
N THR A 225 -6.64 -6.53 13.89
CA THR A 225 -5.96 -5.41 13.23
C THR A 225 -5.91 -5.67 11.73
N CYS A 226 -6.60 -4.86 10.94
CA CYS A 226 -6.64 -4.98 9.48
C CYS A 226 -5.24 -4.84 8.86
N SER A 227 -4.88 -5.75 7.95
CA SER A 227 -3.60 -5.81 7.23
C SER A 227 -3.31 -4.58 6.38
N HIS A 228 -4.34 -3.81 5.99
CA HIS A 228 -4.15 -2.62 5.17
C HIS A 228 -3.54 -1.44 5.94
N LEU A 229 -4.23 -0.98 6.99
CA LEU A 229 -3.85 0.22 7.75
C LEU A 229 -4.28 0.13 9.22
N SER A 230 -4.29 -1.07 9.80
CA SER A 230 -4.55 -1.31 11.23
C SER A 230 -5.97 -1.03 11.75
N GLY A 231 -6.97 -0.92 10.88
CA GLY A 231 -8.37 -0.73 11.30
C GLY A 231 -8.92 -1.88 12.16
N PRO A 232 -9.82 -1.60 13.13
CA PRO A 232 -10.43 -2.58 14.04
C PRO A 232 -11.55 -3.35 13.32
N LEU A 233 -11.32 -4.62 12.99
CA LEU A 233 -12.30 -5.39 12.21
C LEU A 233 -13.56 -5.75 13.01
N ASP A 234 -13.51 -5.76 14.34
CA ASP A 234 -14.67 -5.93 15.21
C ASP A 234 -15.67 -4.77 15.14
N GLU A 235 -15.23 -3.57 14.76
CA GLU A 235 -16.13 -2.44 14.48
C GLU A 235 -16.66 -2.46 13.02
N GLY A 236 -16.34 -3.52 12.28
CA GLY A 236 -16.73 -3.71 10.89
C GLY A 236 -18.14 -4.27 10.68
N GLU A 237 -18.54 -4.34 9.42
CA GLU A 237 -19.83 -4.92 9.03
C GLU A 237 -19.65 -6.34 8.48
N LEU A 238 -20.58 -7.24 8.83
CA LEU A 238 -20.63 -8.58 8.24
C LEU A 238 -21.44 -8.56 6.95
N VAL A 239 -20.87 -9.10 5.88
CA VAL A 239 -21.50 -9.16 4.55
C VAL A 239 -21.35 -10.55 3.94
N VAL A 240 -22.09 -10.80 2.86
CA VAL A 240 -21.81 -11.91 1.96
C VAL A 240 -21.23 -11.35 0.67
N ALA A 241 -19.99 -11.73 0.36
CA ALA A 241 -19.30 -11.35 -0.87
C ALA A 241 -18.80 -12.64 -1.56
N ASP A 242 -19.00 -12.73 -2.88
CA ASP A 242 -18.66 -13.92 -3.68
C ASP A 242 -19.20 -15.25 -3.12
N GLY A 243 -20.33 -15.21 -2.41
CA GLY A 243 -20.98 -16.37 -1.81
C GLY A 243 -20.42 -16.77 -0.43
N GLU A 244 -19.46 -16.02 0.11
CA GLU A 244 -18.82 -16.29 1.40
C GLU A 244 -19.13 -15.22 2.45
N ARG A 245 -19.16 -15.62 3.73
CA ARG A 245 -19.31 -14.68 4.86
C ARG A 245 -18.00 -13.93 5.05
N CYS A 246 -18.10 -12.60 5.06
CA CYS A 246 -16.96 -11.71 5.11
C CYS A 246 -17.14 -10.64 6.19
N VAL A 247 -16.02 -10.04 6.60
CA VAL A 247 -16.00 -8.80 7.38
C VAL A 247 -15.49 -7.65 6.53
N VAL A 248 -16.16 -6.50 6.60
CA VAL A 248 -15.77 -5.25 5.94
C VAL A 248 -15.11 -4.35 6.97
N CYS A 249 -13.85 -4.01 6.76
CA CYS A 249 -13.09 -3.10 7.61
C CYS A 249 -13.78 -1.72 7.67
N PRO A 250 -14.00 -1.12 8.85
CA PRO A 250 -14.75 0.12 8.97
C PRO A 250 -14.03 1.32 8.34
N TRP A 251 -12.69 1.31 8.31
CA TRP A 251 -11.88 2.45 7.87
C TRP A 251 -11.89 2.62 6.34
N HIS A 252 -11.40 1.62 5.60
CA HIS A 252 -11.18 1.73 4.15
C HIS A 252 -11.92 0.65 3.34
N LYS A 253 -12.81 -0.11 3.98
CA LYS A 253 -13.72 -1.08 3.35
C LYS A 253 -13.06 -2.28 2.67
N SER A 254 -11.81 -2.61 3.03
CA SER A 254 -11.22 -3.93 2.73
C SER A 254 -12.15 -5.04 3.22
N VAL A 255 -12.32 -6.08 2.41
CA VAL A 255 -13.23 -7.19 2.68
C VAL A 255 -12.43 -8.46 2.80
N PHE A 256 -12.61 -9.17 3.92
CA PHE A 256 -11.89 -10.40 4.21
C PHE A 256 -12.86 -11.55 4.44
N SER A 257 -12.54 -12.72 3.88
CA SER A 257 -13.30 -13.94 4.13
C SER A 257 -13.15 -14.35 5.60
N LEU A 258 -14.27 -14.61 6.28
CA LEU A 258 -14.23 -15.08 7.67
C LEU A 258 -13.72 -16.52 7.76
N SER A 259 -13.89 -17.34 6.71
CA SER A 259 -13.45 -18.74 6.71
C SER A 259 -11.95 -18.87 6.48
N THR A 260 -11.39 -18.11 5.53
CA THR A 260 -9.98 -18.27 5.11
C THR A 260 -9.07 -17.12 5.54
N GLY A 261 -9.62 -15.92 5.80
CA GLY A 261 -8.84 -14.69 6.00
C GLY A 261 -8.41 -14.01 4.70
N ASP A 262 -8.71 -14.59 3.53
CA ASP A 262 -8.31 -14.04 2.24
C ASP A 262 -8.97 -12.68 1.95
N VAL A 263 -8.25 -11.85 1.20
CA VAL A 263 -8.80 -10.60 0.67
C VAL A 263 -9.78 -10.92 -0.45
N ILE A 264 -11.05 -10.58 -0.25
CA ILE A 264 -12.07 -10.60 -1.31
C ILE A 264 -12.03 -9.29 -2.09
N HIS A 265 -11.89 -8.16 -1.38
CA HIS A 265 -11.74 -6.84 -2.00
C HIS A 265 -10.78 -5.94 -1.22
N GLY A 266 -10.07 -5.10 -1.95
CA GLY A 266 -9.07 -4.19 -1.39
C GLY A 266 -9.69 -3.00 -0.64
N PRO A 267 -8.85 -2.08 -0.15
CA PRO A 267 -7.46 -1.83 -0.56
C PRO A 267 -6.39 -2.76 0.04
N ALA A 268 -6.72 -3.59 1.04
CA ALA A 268 -5.78 -4.61 1.52
C ALA A 268 -5.32 -5.52 0.37
N THR A 269 -4.05 -5.92 0.36
CA THR A 269 -3.55 -6.97 -0.56
C THR A 269 -3.05 -8.20 0.17
N ALA A 270 -2.66 -8.05 1.45
CA ALA A 270 -2.27 -9.16 2.30
C ALA A 270 -3.50 -9.75 3.03
N PRO A 271 -3.60 -11.10 3.15
CA PRO A 271 -4.68 -11.74 3.89
C PRO A 271 -4.61 -11.43 5.39
N GLN A 272 -5.75 -11.57 6.08
CA GLN A 272 -5.78 -11.56 7.54
C GLN A 272 -5.30 -12.89 8.10
N PRO A 273 -4.42 -12.90 9.13
CA PRO A 273 -4.13 -14.11 9.89
C PRO A 273 -5.43 -14.75 10.41
N LYS A 274 -5.69 -15.99 9.97
CA LYS A 274 -6.84 -16.80 10.35
C LYS A 274 -6.44 -17.79 11.43
N PHE A 275 -7.23 -17.86 12.50
CA PHE A 275 -7.03 -18.78 13.60
C PHE A 275 -7.93 -20.00 13.40
N GLU A 276 -7.36 -21.19 13.61
CA GLU A 276 -8.15 -22.38 13.86
C GLU A 276 -8.88 -22.22 15.18
N SER A 277 -10.12 -22.70 15.24
CA SER A 277 -10.93 -22.68 16.44
C SER A 277 -11.55 -24.05 16.69
N ARG A 278 -11.73 -24.40 17.97
CA ARG A 278 -12.48 -25.58 18.39
C ARG A 278 -13.28 -25.29 19.65
N VAL A 279 -14.37 -26.03 19.83
CA VAL A 279 -15.19 -25.97 21.04
C VAL A 279 -15.04 -27.29 21.80
N THR A 280 -14.59 -27.20 23.05
CA THR A 280 -14.43 -28.34 23.96
C THR A 280 -15.21 -28.01 25.24
N ASP A 281 -16.23 -28.81 25.56
CA ASP A 281 -17.06 -28.63 26.76
C ASP A 281 -17.62 -27.21 26.93
N GLY A 282 -18.01 -26.57 25.82
CA GLY A 282 -18.55 -25.20 25.80
C GLY A 282 -17.51 -24.08 25.84
N SER A 283 -16.23 -24.42 26.03
CA SER A 283 -15.09 -23.50 25.94
C SER A 283 -14.52 -23.46 24.54
N ILE A 284 -14.17 -22.27 24.05
CA ILE A 284 -13.47 -22.08 22.78
C ILE A 284 -11.97 -22.03 23.01
N GLU A 285 -11.23 -22.75 22.18
CA GLU A 285 -9.79 -22.62 22.05
C GLU A 285 -9.44 -22.20 20.62
N VAL A 286 -8.35 -21.43 20.48
CA VAL A 286 -7.82 -20.96 19.21
C VAL A 286 -6.34 -21.30 19.05
N MET A 287 -5.91 -21.49 17.82
CA MET A 287 -4.51 -21.70 17.46
C MET A 287 -4.23 -20.99 16.14
N LEU A 288 -3.05 -20.42 16.00
CA LEU A 288 -2.56 -19.91 14.72
C LEU A 288 -1.53 -20.90 14.16
N GLU A 289 -1.80 -21.45 12.98
CA GLU A 289 -0.85 -22.31 12.29
C GLU A 289 0.42 -21.53 11.94
N GLY A 290 1.60 -22.13 12.17
CA GLY A 290 2.88 -21.48 11.90
C GLY A 290 3.29 -20.38 12.89
N ALA A 291 2.56 -20.20 13.99
CA ALA A 291 2.96 -19.31 15.08
C ALA A 291 4.27 -19.77 15.75
N GLY A 292 5.05 -18.83 16.30
CA GLY A 292 6.33 -19.08 16.99
C GLY A 292 7.54 -18.55 16.23
#